data_AF-A0A2E8Y665-F1
#
_entry.id   AF-A0A2E8Y665-F1
#
_cell.length_a   1.000
_cell.length_b   1.000
_cell.length_c   1.000
_cell.angle_alpha   90.00
_cell.angle_beta   90.00
_cell.angle_gamma   90.00
#
_symmetry.space_group_name_H-M   'P 1'
#
loop_
_entity.id
_entity.type
_entity.pdbx_description
1 polymer ?
#
loop_
_entity_poly.entity_id
_entity_poly.type
_entity_poly.pdbx_seq_one_letter_code
_entity_poly.pdbx_strand_id
1 'polypeptide(L)'
;MLPVLLVLGQAIHALGNEPFISEIVAANDLTLKDDFGETSDWVELHNPGETAANLLGWGLSDDPEIPMKWVFPDVSIPPGKFLIVHASGNDIAEPGKPLHASFRLARAGEFLGLAKPDGTFADKYDPGFPALTDNQAFGVPMMGKAEQLIPAHATFHYLIPSRSHETQNWTDPDFKPTSSWKTGRSGFGFQRTGSTLLGLIKTKVTTSKRMIWTRKDFTIKNRDDLGYLILRIQFDDGFVAYLNGKKIASQNAPDNPKYNSYATRNNNNGSFMDFDLSEHIHLLKNGGGNVLAVQALDHRSDRNEFFLMPTLIGGAAEKADPANRRFLTIPTPGRLNSSPSPPMPGKPIFSRESGSFTSSLSITLKPSVAGEKIRYTTNGKLPNSTSKAYTSAIRLQKSALVTAR
;
A
#
# COMPACT_ATOMS: atom_id res chain seq x y z
N MET A 1 -22.25 36.62 52.56
CA MET A 1 -22.12 36.32 51.11
C MET A 1 -20.89 35.46 50.92
N LEU A 2 -21.05 34.17 50.66
CA LEU A 2 -19.96 33.30 50.20
C LEU A 2 -19.85 33.43 48.67
N PRO A 3 -18.65 33.51 48.08
CA PRO A 3 -18.51 33.58 46.64
C PRO A 3 -18.87 32.21 46.02
N VAL A 4 -19.72 32.24 45.00
CA VAL A 4 -20.00 31.09 44.14
C VAL A 4 -18.83 30.96 43.16
N LEU A 5 -18.08 29.86 43.27
CA LEU A 5 -17.01 29.52 42.33
C LEU A 5 -17.65 28.81 41.12
N LEU A 6 -17.66 29.49 39.97
CA LEU A 6 -18.06 28.88 38.70
C LEU A 6 -16.85 28.10 38.14
N VAL A 7 -16.87 26.78 38.27
CA VAL A 7 -15.89 25.90 37.63
C VAL A 7 -16.41 25.56 36.23
N LEU A 8 -15.88 26.21 35.21
CA LEU A 8 -16.05 25.77 33.82
C LEU A 8 -15.11 24.58 33.59
N GLY A 9 -15.64 23.37 33.76
CA GLY A 9 -14.95 22.17 33.32
C GLY A 9 -14.88 22.16 31.80
N GLN A 10 -13.68 22.29 31.24
CA GLN A 10 -13.46 21.86 29.87
C GLN A 10 -13.73 20.35 29.84
N ALA A 11 -14.68 19.92 29.00
CA ALA A 11 -14.87 18.53 28.68
C ALA A 11 -13.57 18.04 28.02
N ILE A 12 -12.70 17.41 28.81
CA ILE A 12 -11.62 16.59 28.30
C ILE A 12 -12.33 15.49 27.51
N HIS A 13 -12.42 15.64 26.20
CA HIS A 13 -12.84 14.56 25.33
C HIS A 13 -11.77 13.48 25.52
N ALA A 14 -12.12 12.40 26.19
CA ALA A 14 -11.31 11.21 26.19
C ALA A 14 -11.22 10.76 24.73
N LEU A 15 -10.12 11.08 24.05
CA LEU A 15 -9.73 10.46 22.78
C LEU A 15 -9.41 8.99 23.11
N GLY A 16 -10.26 7.98 22.96
CA GLY A 16 -11.58 7.81 22.36
C GLY A 16 -11.63 6.33 21.99
N ASN A 17 -12.12 5.46 22.89
CA ASN A 17 -12.11 3.99 22.71
C ASN A 17 -13.21 3.50 21.73
N GLU A 18 -13.93 4.43 21.11
CA GLU A 18 -15.05 4.10 20.24
C GLU A 18 -14.58 3.83 18.81
N PRO A 19 -15.27 2.94 18.07
CA PRO A 19 -15.03 2.79 16.66
C PRO A 19 -15.18 4.10 15.89
N PHE A 20 -14.32 4.31 14.89
CA PHE A 20 -14.33 5.49 14.03
C PHE A 20 -14.02 5.11 12.59
N ILE A 21 -14.24 6.02 11.65
CA ILE A 21 -13.95 5.81 10.23
C ILE A 21 -12.45 6.01 9.99
N SER A 22 -11.72 4.91 9.79
CA SER A 22 -10.26 4.91 9.62
C SER A 22 -9.85 5.31 8.22
N GLU A 23 -10.53 4.81 7.20
CA GLU A 23 -10.12 4.96 5.80
C GLU A 23 -11.35 4.96 4.88
N ILE A 24 -11.26 5.71 3.78
CA ILE A 24 -12.24 5.68 2.70
C ILE A 24 -11.54 5.67 1.33
N VAL A 25 -12.20 5.03 0.36
CA VAL A 25 -11.91 5.15 -1.08
C VAL A 25 -13.24 5.30 -1.82
N ALA A 26 -13.43 6.45 -2.49
CA ALA A 26 -14.66 6.84 -3.19
C ALA A 26 -14.55 6.77 -4.73
N ALA A 27 -13.49 6.15 -5.23
CA ALA A 27 -13.27 5.87 -6.65
C ALA A 27 -12.33 4.65 -6.76
N ASN A 28 -12.85 3.46 -6.51
CA ASN A 28 -12.03 2.25 -6.51
C ASN A 28 -12.04 1.56 -7.88
N ASP A 29 -10.87 1.41 -8.50
CA ASP A 29 -10.74 0.70 -9.80
C ASP A 29 -9.86 -0.56 -9.71
N LEU A 30 -8.97 -0.63 -8.70
CA LEU A 30 -7.93 -1.65 -8.64
C LEU A 30 -7.60 -2.14 -7.22
N THR A 31 -8.08 -1.48 -6.17
CA THR A 31 -7.52 -1.69 -4.81
C THR A 31 -8.13 -2.89 -4.11
N LEU A 32 -9.46 -2.87 -3.93
CA LEU A 32 -10.22 -3.92 -3.27
C LEU A 32 -11.31 -4.40 -4.22
N LYS A 33 -11.43 -5.71 -4.41
CA LYS A 33 -12.61 -6.29 -5.06
C LYS A 33 -13.58 -6.77 -3.98
N ASP A 34 -14.86 -6.51 -4.18
CA ASP A 34 -15.89 -7.12 -3.37
C ASP A 34 -16.10 -8.59 -3.76
N ASP A 35 -17.01 -9.26 -3.07
CA ASP A 35 -17.37 -10.65 -3.26
C ASP A 35 -18.10 -10.94 -4.59
N PHE A 36 -18.54 -9.91 -5.31
CA PHE A 36 -19.05 -10.01 -6.68
C PHE A 36 -17.95 -9.83 -7.74
N GLY A 37 -16.72 -9.50 -7.31
CA GLY A 37 -15.58 -9.24 -8.19
C GLY A 37 -15.53 -7.81 -8.74
N GLU A 38 -16.42 -6.94 -8.27
CA GLU A 38 -16.52 -5.52 -8.61
C GLU A 38 -15.58 -4.69 -7.74
N THR A 39 -15.19 -3.50 -8.20
CA THR A 39 -14.36 -2.57 -7.43
C THR A 39 -15.23 -1.48 -6.82
N SER A 40 -16.14 -1.88 -5.93
CA SER A 40 -17.00 -0.94 -5.21
C SER A 40 -16.18 0.03 -4.35
N ASP A 41 -16.70 1.24 -4.15
CA ASP A 41 -16.20 2.17 -3.13
C ASP A 41 -16.28 1.50 -1.76
N TRP A 42 -15.47 1.95 -0.81
CA TRP A 42 -15.47 1.33 0.51
C TRP A 42 -15.11 2.30 1.62
N VAL A 43 -15.66 1.99 2.78
CA VAL A 43 -15.43 2.64 4.07
C VAL A 43 -14.84 1.61 5.01
N GLU A 44 -13.82 1.99 5.75
CA GLU A 44 -13.25 1.15 6.80
C GLU A 44 -13.44 1.79 8.17
N LEU A 45 -13.82 0.97 9.13
CA LEU A 45 -13.90 1.31 10.53
C LEU A 45 -12.75 0.68 11.30
N HIS A 46 -12.20 1.40 12.28
CA HIS A 46 -11.22 0.87 13.22
C HIS A 46 -11.76 0.90 14.64
N ASN A 47 -11.55 -0.19 15.39
CA ASN A 47 -11.78 -0.21 16.84
C ASN A 47 -10.44 -0.02 17.58
N PRO A 48 -10.17 1.17 18.14
CA PRO A 48 -8.95 1.44 18.91
C PRO A 48 -8.99 0.89 20.34
N GLY A 49 -10.14 0.37 20.79
CA GLY A 49 -10.33 -0.13 22.14
C GLY A 49 -9.70 -1.50 22.41
N GLU A 50 -9.60 -1.85 23.70
CA GLU A 50 -9.06 -3.13 24.18
C GLU A 50 -10.09 -4.27 24.22
N THR A 51 -11.36 -3.96 23.97
CA THR A 51 -12.47 -4.93 23.92
C THR A 51 -13.15 -4.90 22.56
N ALA A 52 -13.83 -5.99 22.20
CA ALA A 52 -14.57 -6.05 20.94
C ALA A 52 -15.69 -5.01 20.94
N ALA A 53 -15.82 -4.24 19.86
CA ALA A 53 -16.88 -3.26 19.69
C ALA A 53 -18.00 -3.87 18.83
N ASN A 54 -19.15 -4.15 19.44
CA ASN A 54 -20.34 -4.58 18.71
C ASN A 54 -21.05 -3.37 18.09
N LEU A 55 -21.31 -3.44 16.80
CA LEU A 55 -21.97 -2.41 16.01
C LEU A 55 -23.47 -2.65 15.81
N LEU A 56 -24.07 -3.65 16.46
CA LEU A 56 -25.52 -3.89 16.35
C LEU A 56 -26.32 -2.61 16.60
N GLY A 57 -27.09 -2.18 15.59
CA GLY A 57 -27.92 -0.99 15.65
C GLY A 57 -27.18 0.34 15.48
N TRP A 58 -25.88 0.33 15.21
CA TRP A 58 -25.15 1.53 14.76
C TRP A 58 -25.55 1.87 13.32
N GLY A 59 -25.40 3.13 12.95
CA GLY A 59 -25.70 3.65 11.61
C GLY A 59 -24.46 4.05 10.82
N LEU A 60 -24.48 3.87 9.51
CA LEU A 60 -23.57 4.50 8.55
C LEU A 60 -24.41 5.33 7.57
N SER A 61 -23.99 6.58 7.32
CA SER A 61 -24.76 7.49 6.48
C SER A 61 -23.89 8.50 5.73
N ASP A 62 -24.23 8.75 4.47
CA ASP A 62 -23.78 9.86 3.62
C ASP A 62 -24.70 11.10 3.73
N ASP A 63 -25.72 11.06 4.61
CA ASP A 63 -26.68 12.15 4.86
C ASP A 63 -26.69 12.55 6.35
N PRO A 64 -26.31 13.79 6.71
CA PRO A 64 -26.25 14.24 8.11
C PRO A 64 -27.62 14.30 8.79
N GLU A 65 -28.71 14.41 8.02
CA GLU A 65 -30.08 14.46 8.55
C GLU A 65 -30.69 13.07 8.74
N ILE A 66 -30.02 12.01 8.24
CA ILE A 66 -30.46 10.62 8.36
C ILE A 66 -29.31 9.77 8.96
N PRO A 67 -28.98 9.89 10.26
CA PRO A 67 -27.86 9.17 10.86
C PRO A 67 -27.93 7.64 10.72
N MET A 68 -29.16 7.10 10.60
CA MET A 68 -29.45 5.66 10.49
C MET A 68 -29.80 5.22 9.07
N LYS A 69 -29.21 5.83 8.04
CA LYS A 69 -29.52 5.51 6.63
C LYS A 69 -29.23 4.05 6.29
N TRP A 70 -28.13 3.50 6.79
CA TRP A 70 -27.81 2.07 6.72
C TRP A 70 -27.42 1.58 8.11
N VAL A 71 -28.03 0.49 8.59
CA VAL A 71 -27.85 0.01 9.97
C VAL A 71 -27.03 -1.26 9.97
N PHE A 72 -26.00 -1.30 10.83
CA PHE A 72 -25.14 -2.46 10.99
C PHE A 72 -25.91 -3.65 11.60
N PRO A 73 -25.65 -4.88 11.10
CA PRO A 73 -26.13 -6.10 11.74
C PRO A 73 -25.35 -6.40 13.03
N ASP A 74 -25.61 -7.55 13.65
CA ASP A 74 -24.78 -8.04 14.76
C ASP A 74 -23.38 -8.42 14.25
N VAL A 75 -22.49 -7.44 14.24
CA VAL A 75 -21.09 -7.55 13.82
C VAL A 75 -20.22 -6.86 14.84
N SER A 76 -19.10 -7.50 15.17
CA SER A 76 -18.14 -6.97 16.12
C SER A 76 -16.79 -6.73 15.47
N ILE A 77 -16.16 -5.60 15.79
CA ILE A 77 -14.76 -5.33 15.44
C ILE A 77 -13.90 -5.73 16.65
N PRO A 78 -13.02 -6.75 16.55
CA PRO A 78 -12.13 -7.09 17.65
C PRO A 78 -11.18 -5.93 18.02
N PRO A 79 -10.54 -5.98 19.21
CA PRO A 79 -9.58 -4.96 19.64
C PRO A 79 -8.48 -4.71 18.60
N GLY A 80 -8.25 -3.44 18.24
CA GLY A 80 -7.22 -3.02 17.29
C GLY A 80 -7.44 -3.53 15.85
N LYS A 81 -8.63 -4.04 15.52
CA LYS A 81 -8.98 -4.55 14.19
C LYS A 81 -9.83 -3.56 13.41
N PHE A 82 -10.07 -3.94 12.16
CA PHE A 82 -10.74 -3.15 11.16
C PHE A 82 -11.96 -3.90 10.62
N LEU A 83 -12.95 -3.14 10.12
CA LEU A 83 -14.11 -3.67 9.44
C LEU A 83 -14.32 -2.88 8.15
N ILE A 84 -14.42 -3.58 7.03
CA ILE A 84 -14.68 -2.99 5.72
C ILE A 84 -16.18 -3.05 5.43
N VAL A 85 -16.73 -1.95 4.93
CA VAL A 85 -18.08 -1.84 4.38
C VAL A 85 -17.96 -1.35 2.94
N HIS A 86 -18.48 -2.13 1.99
CA HIS A 86 -18.55 -1.73 0.60
C HIS A 86 -19.68 -0.70 0.40
N ALA A 87 -19.35 0.53 0.03
CA ALA A 87 -20.32 1.55 -0.38
C ALA A 87 -20.77 1.30 -1.83
N SER A 88 -21.49 0.20 -2.02
CA SER A 88 -21.86 -0.32 -3.34
C SER A 88 -23.29 0.02 -3.75
N GLY A 89 -24.17 0.32 -2.79
CA GLY A 89 -25.61 0.44 -2.99
C GLY A 89 -26.38 -0.90 -2.95
N ASN A 90 -25.72 -2.02 -2.69
CA ASN A 90 -26.36 -3.35 -2.71
C ASN A 90 -27.17 -3.67 -1.44
N ASP A 91 -27.02 -2.88 -0.37
CA ASP A 91 -27.80 -2.98 0.87
C ASP A 91 -27.78 -4.38 1.53
N ILE A 92 -26.58 -4.86 1.85
CA ILE A 92 -26.35 -6.17 2.49
C ILE A 92 -25.86 -5.95 3.92
N ALA A 93 -26.76 -6.15 4.89
CA ALA A 93 -26.50 -6.06 6.32
C ALA A 93 -26.80 -7.41 7.00
N GLU A 94 -26.02 -8.44 6.68
CA GLU A 94 -26.21 -9.79 7.21
C GLU A 94 -24.99 -10.24 8.04
N PRO A 95 -25.17 -10.78 9.27
CA PRO A 95 -24.07 -11.30 10.06
C PRO A 95 -23.25 -12.37 9.31
N GLY A 96 -21.92 -12.23 9.35
CA GLY A 96 -20.99 -13.19 8.74
C GLY A 96 -20.85 -13.09 7.21
N LYS A 97 -21.54 -12.16 6.55
CA LYS A 97 -21.34 -11.84 5.13
C LYS A 97 -20.55 -10.54 4.96
N PRO A 98 -19.89 -10.32 3.79
CA PRO A 98 -19.40 -9.01 3.40
C PRO A 98 -20.51 -7.96 3.50
N LEU A 99 -20.18 -6.79 4.05
CA LEU A 99 -21.14 -5.73 4.31
C LEU A 99 -21.20 -4.77 3.11
N HIS A 100 -22.42 -4.47 2.66
CA HIS A 100 -22.67 -3.52 1.60
C HIS A 100 -23.65 -2.44 2.06
N ALA A 101 -23.22 -1.19 2.10
CA ALA A 101 -24.10 -0.07 2.40
C ALA A 101 -25.18 0.12 1.31
N SER A 102 -26.29 0.73 1.69
CA SER A 102 -27.40 1.08 0.79
C SER A 102 -27.11 2.28 -0.13
N PHE A 103 -25.89 2.82 -0.07
CA PHE A 103 -25.44 3.98 -0.85
C PHE A 103 -24.03 3.78 -1.41
N ARG A 104 -23.61 4.71 -2.27
CA ARG A 104 -22.28 4.79 -2.89
C ARG A 104 -21.62 6.10 -2.52
N LEU A 105 -20.29 6.17 -2.60
CA LEU A 105 -19.58 7.39 -2.29
C LEU A 105 -19.43 8.32 -3.51
N ALA A 106 -19.57 9.63 -3.29
CA ALA A 106 -19.32 10.65 -4.29
C ALA A 106 -17.83 10.98 -4.34
N ARG A 107 -17.16 10.69 -5.47
CA ARG A 107 -15.75 11.06 -5.72
C ARG A 107 -15.42 12.53 -5.49
N ALA A 108 -16.41 13.43 -5.58
CA ALA A 108 -16.24 14.86 -5.37
C ALA A 108 -16.09 15.25 -3.89
N GLY A 109 -16.33 14.31 -2.97
CA GLY A 109 -16.45 14.56 -1.54
C GLY A 109 -17.91 14.77 -1.14
N GLU A 110 -18.28 14.21 0.01
CA GLU A 110 -19.60 14.37 0.63
C GLU A 110 -19.50 14.09 2.14
N PHE A 111 -20.61 14.33 2.85
CA PHE A 111 -20.76 13.94 4.24
C PHE A 111 -20.61 12.42 4.37
N LEU A 112 -20.00 11.96 5.45
CA LEU A 112 -20.04 10.55 5.85
C LEU A 112 -19.93 10.46 7.36
N GLY A 113 -20.86 9.76 8.01
CA GLY A 113 -20.94 9.64 9.45
C GLY A 113 -21.19 8.21 9.92
N LEU A 114 -20.56 7.88 11.04
CA LEU A 114 -20.80 6.68 11.84
C LEU A 114 -21.60 7.07 13.08
N ALA A 115 -22.84 6.59 13.18
CA ALA A 115 -23.78 6.93 14.24
C ALA A 115 -23.93 5.80 15.27
N LYS A 116 -24.09 6.16 16.54
CA LYS A 116 -24.49 5.27 17.63
C LYS A 116 -26.00 4.98 17.56
N PRO A 117 -26.50 3.92 18.22
CA PRO A 117 -27.92 3.57 18.25
C PRO A 117 -28.90 4.68 18.66
N ASP A 118 -28.43 5.69 19.39
CA ASP A 118 -29.23 6.86 19.79
C ASP A 118 -29.32 7.97 18.72
N GLY A 119 -28.68 7.77 17.57
CA GLY A 119 -28.65 8.72 16.44
C GLY A 119 -27.54 9.75 16.52
N THR A 120 -26.71 9.76 17.57
CA THR A 120 -25.55 10.66 17.67
C THR A 120 -24.37 10.14 16.86
N PHE A 121 -23.63 11.00 16.17
CA PHE A 121 -22.43 10.60 15.43
C PHE A 121 -21.26 10.35 16.39
N ALA A 122 -20.72 9.12 16.38
CA ALA A 122 -19.47 8.76 17.04
C ALA A 122 -18.27 9.35 16.28
N ASP A 123 -18.36 9.36 14.94
CA ASP A 123 -17.36 9.93 14.06
C ASP A 123 -17.98 10.40 12.75
N LYS A 124 -17.38 11.42 12.11
CA LYS A 124 -17.88 11.96 10.84
C LYS A 124 -16.84 12.77 10.07
N TYR A 125 -17.06 12.83 8.76
CA TYR A 125 -16.53 13.85 7.86
C TYR A 125 -17.58 14.94 7.67
N ASP A 126 -17.30 16.15 8.17
CA ASP A 126 -18.24 17.28 8.18
C ASP A 126 -17.51 18.57 7.74
N PRO A 127 -17.98 19.29 6.69
CA PRO A 127 -19.17 19.00 5.87
C PRO A 127 -18.98 17.81 4.92
N GLY A 128 -17.77 17.28 4.80
CA GLY A 128 -17.48 16.09 4.00
C GLY A 128 -16.00 15.79 3.87
N PHE A 129 -15.68 14.64 3.27
CA PHE A 129 -14.30 14.27 2.92
C PHE A 129 -13.86 14.99 1.62
N PRO A 130 -12.55 15.15 1.36
CA PRO A 130 -12.09 15.83 0.15
C PRO A 130 -12.34 15.00 -1.12
N ALA A 131 -12.38 15.63 -2.29
CA ALA A 131 -12.45 14.93 -3.56
C ALA A 131 -11.30 13.91 -3.72
N LEU A 132 -11.64 12.70 -4.18
CA LEU A 132 -10.71 11.59 -4.36
C LEU A 132 -10.59 11.25 -5.84
N THR A 133 -9.35 11.02 -6.28
CA THR A 133 -9.05 10.43 -7.59
C THR A 133 -9.04 8.90 -7.50
N ASP A 134 -9.01 8.24 -8.66
CA ASP A 134 -9.05 6.79 -8.74
C ASP A 134 -7.98 6.14 -7.84
N ASN A 135 -8.40 5.21 -6.98
CA ASN A 135 -7.59 4.46 -6.03
C ASN A 135 -6.90 5.30 -4.95
N GLN A 136 -7.36 6.54 -4.74
CA GLN A 136 -6.84 7.40 -3.69
C GLN A 136 -7.59 7.16 -2.38
N ALA A 137 -6.84 6.88 -1.32
CA ALA A 137 -7.39 6.77 0.02
C ALA A 137 -7.24 8.05 0.83
N PHE A 138 -8.23 8.31 1.68
CA PHE A 138 -8.19 9.37 2.69
C PHE A 138 -8.58 8.79 4.04
N GLY A 139 -7.86 9.14 5.10
CA GLY A 139 -8.05 8.49 6.39
C GLY A 139 -7.09 8.93 7.47
N VAL A 140 -7.13 8.23 8.59
CA VAL A 140 -6.30 8.45 9.78
C VAL A 140 -4.99 7.67 9.61
N PRO A 141 -3.81 8.30 9.49
CA PRO A 141 -2.55 7.56 9.42
C PRO A 141 -2.25 6.87 10.76
N MET A 142 -1.79 5.62 10.69
CA MET A 142 -1.48 4.79 11.88
C MET A 142 -0.14 4.05 11.77
N MET A 143 0.48 4.04 10.60
CA MET A 143 1.86 3.60 10.44
C MET A 143 2.79 4.74 10.82
N GLY A 144 3.64 4.51 11.81
CA GLY A 144 4.76 5.40 12.11
C GLY A 144 5.86 5.31 11.07
N LYS A 145 6.96 6.00 11.33
CA LYS A 145 8.11 6.07 10.42
C LYS A 145 8.59 4.67 10.00
N ALA A 146 8.59 4.43 8.68
CA ALA A 146 9.06 3.19 8.07
C ALA A 146 10.58 3.01 8.19
N GLU A 147 10.99 1.82 8.61
CA GLU A 147 12.36 1.30 8.59
C GLU A 147 12.48 0.21 7.50
N GLN A 148 13.51 0.31 6.66
CA GLN A 148 13.85 -0.75 5.70
C GLN A 148 14.70 -1.81 6.39
N LEU A 149 14.02 -2.82 6.96
CA LEU A 149 14.65 -3.98 7.57
C LEU A 149 15.48 -4.79 6.55
N ILE A 150 14.98 -4.87 5.32
CA ILE A 150 15.72 -5.31 4.14
C ILE A 150 15.49 -4.28 3.04
N PRO A 151 16.50 -3.47 2.67
CA PRO A 151 16.32 -2.43 1.67
C PRO A 151 16.29 -2.98 0.24
N ALA A 152 15.76 -2.17 -0.69
CA ALA A 152 15.83 -2.47 -2.12
C ALA A 152 17.28 -2.67 -2.58
N HIS A 153 17.50 -3.63 -3.47
CA HIS A 153 18.83 -4.04 -3.94
C HIS A 153 19.81 -4.51 -2.85
N ALA A 154 19.32 -4.92 -1.68
CA ALA A 154 20.12 -5.62 -0.68
C ALA A 154 20.77 -6.88 -1.28
N THR A 155 21.91 -7.29 -0.74
CA THR A 155 22.59 -8.53 -1.15
C THR A 155 21.97 -9.74 -0.46
N PHE A 156 21.48 -10.70 -1.25
CA PHE A 156 20.94 -11.99 -0.82
C PHE A 156 21.90 -13.13 -1.18
N HIS A 157 21.77 -14.25 -0.49
CA HIS A 157 22.17 -15.54 -1.04
C HIS A 157 21.09 -16.02 -2.02
N TYR A 158 21.50 -16.58 -3.16
CA TYR A 158 20.57 -17.14 -4.12
C TYR A 158 21.07 -18.44 -4.74
N LEU A 159 20.12 -19.25 -5.19
CA LEU A 159 20.34 -20.55 -5.82
C LEU A 159 19.35 -20.71 -6.97
N ILE A 160 19.83 -21.25 -8.10
CA ILE A 160 18.96 -21.82 -9.12
C ILE A 160 18.78 -23.30 -8.75
N PRO A 161 17.61 -23.70 -8.24
CA PRO A 161 17.47 -25.01 -7.63
C PRO A 161 17.43 -26.14 -8.68
N SER A 162 17.68 -27.35 -8.21
CA SER A 162 17.73 -28.59 -8.99
C SER A 162 17.22 -29.72 -8.09
N ARG A 163 17.03 -30.92 -8.65
CA ARG A 163 16.60 -32.09 -7.86
C ARG A 163 17.48 -32.36 -6.63
N SER A 164 18.79 -32.10 -6.72
CA SER A 164 19.73 -32.28 -5.60
C SER A 164 19.47 -31.37 -4.40
N HIS A 165 18.60 -30.37 -4.54
CA HIS A 165 18.31 -29.38 -3.51
C HIS A 165 16.93 -29.59 -2.86
N GLU A 166 16.11 -30.55 -3.31
CA GLU A 166 14.72 -30.74 -2.85
C GLU A 166 14.59 -30.99 -1.35
N THR A 167 15.60 -31.60 -0.72
CA THR A 167 15.60 -31.92 0.71
C THR A 167 16.26 -30.86 1.58
N GLN A 168 16.73 -29.74 1.00
CA GLN A 168 17.33 -28.67 1.78
C GLN A 168 16.26 -27.93 2.57
N ASN A 169 16.45 -27.77 3.88
CA ASN A 169 15.62 -26.92 4.72
C ASN A 169 16.03 -25.44 4.59
N TRP A 170 16.10 -24.93 3.36
CA TRP A 170 16.80 -23.68 3.04
C TRP A 170 16.11 -22.40 3.56
N THR A 171 14.84 -22.52 3.94
CA THR A 171 14.04 -21.44 4.53
C THR A 171 14.27 -21.29 6.04
N ASP A 172 14.90 -22.27 6.67
CA ASP A 172 15.19 -22.30 8.10
C ASP A 172 16.27 -21.28 8.47
N PRO A 173 16.11 -20.55 9.59
CA PRO A 173 17.11 -19.57 10.03
C PRO A 173 18.49 -20.19 10.31
N ASP A 174 18.55 -21.46 10.71
CA ASP A 174 19.80 -22.13 11.07
C ASP A 174 20.50 -22.77 9.86
N PHE A 175 19.82 -22.85 8.70
CA PHE A 175 20.42 -23.33 7.46
C PHE A 175 21.64 -22.50 7.08
N LYS A 176 22.72 -23.17 6.66
CA LYS A 176 23.94 -22.52 6.17
C LYS A 176 24.06 -22.72 4.66
N PRO A 177 24.09 -21.64 3.84
CA PRO A 177 24.23 -21.77 2.39
C PRO A 177 25.51 -22.54 2.04
N THR A 178 25.41 -23.53 1.16
CA THR A 178 26.56 -24.29 0.66
C THR A 178 27.25 -23.54 -0.49
N SER A 179 28.35 -24.08 -1.02
CA SER A 179 29.06 -23.51 -2.18
C SER A 179 28.20 -23.37 -3.45
N SER A 180 27.07 -24.07 -3.53
CA SER A 180 26.10 -23.93 -4.62
C SER A 180 25.32 -22.61 -4.57
N TRP A 181 25.21 -21.99 -3.40
CA TRP A 181 24.56 -20.70 -3.20
C TRP A 181 25.51 -19.57 -3.55
N LYS A 182 25.07 -18.69 -4.44
CA LYS A 182 25.81 -17.49 -4.83
C LYS A 182 25.31 -16.29 -4.03
N THR A 183 26.01 -15.17 -4.11
CA THR A 183 25.57 -13.89 -3.56
C THR A 183 25.29 -12.90 -4.68
N GLY A 184 24.29 -12.06 -4.51
CA GLY A 184 23.90 -11.06 -5.51
C GLY A 184 22.95 -10.02 -4.93
N ARG A 185 22.92 -8.83 -5.52
CA ARG A 185 21.96 -7.78 -5.15
C ARG A 185 20.58 -8.10 -5.71
N SER A 186 19.53 -7.84 -4.93
CA SER A 186 18.14 -8.03 -5.38
C SER A 186 17.78 -7.15 -6.59
N GLY A 187 16.76 -7.57 -7.34
CA GLY A 187 16.70 -7.33 -8.78
C GLY A 187 17.32 -8.51 -9.52
N PHE A 188 16.89 -9.73 -9.15
CA PHE A 188 17.28 -10.97 -9.80
C PHE A 188 16.41 -11.16 -11.03
N GLY A 189 17.01 -11.26 -12.21
CA GLY A 189 16.17 -11.39 -13.39
C GLY A 189 16.89 -11.45 -14.73
N PHE A 190 16.08 -11.55 -15.77
CA PHE A 190 16.47 -11.29 -17.15
C PHE A 190 15.35 -10.53 -17.86
N GLN A 191 15.72 -9.87 -18.94
CA GLN A 191 14.77 -9.26 -19.86
C GLN A 191 15.31 -9.45 -21.28
N ARG A 192 14.50 -10.06 -22.15
CA ARG A 192 14.81 -10.26 -23.59
C ARG A 192 14.22 -9.16 -24.45
N THR A 193 13.03 -8.68 -24.10
CA THR A 193 12.29 -7.63 -24.80
C THR A 193 11.71 -6.65 -23.78
N GLY A 194 11.54 -5.38 -24.19
CA GLY A 194 11.17 -4.29 -23.28
C GLY A 194 12.38 -3.62 -22.60
N SER A 195 12.13 -2.54 -21.85
CA SER A 195 13.19 -1.73 -21.23
C SER A 195 12.95 -1.38 -19.75
N THR A 196 11.80 -1.74 -19.19
CA THR A 196 11.34 -1.30 -17.86
C THR A 196 12.13 -1.92 -16.71
N LEU A 197 12.63 -3.15 -16.85
CA LEU A 197 13.35 -3.85 -15.79
C LEU A 197 14.88 -3.73 -15.90
N LEU A 198 15.42 -3.37 -17.07
CA LEU A 198 16.87 -3.29 -17.31
C LEU A 198 17.61 -2.42 -16.28
N GLY A 199 16.99 -1.31 -15.85
CA GLY A 199 17.55 -0.43 -14.81
C GLY A 199 17.52 -1.02 -13.40
N LEU A 200 16.62 -1.98 -13.15
CA LEU A 200 16.37 -2.61 -11.85
C LEU A 200 17.12 -3.94 -11.67
N ILE A 201 17.42 -4.66 -12.76
CA ILE A 201 18.19 -5.92 -12.70
C ILE A 201 19.62 -5.64 -12.22
N LYS A 202 19.97 -6.17 -11.04
CA LYS A 202 21.32 -6.10 -10.46
C LYS A 202 22.03 -7.46 -10.46
N THR A 203 21.27 -8.55 -10.48
CA THR A 203 21.81 -9.90 -10.60
C THR A 203 21.15 -10.60 -11.77
N LYS A 204 21.93 -10.92 -12.80
CA LYS A 204 21.41 -11.60 -13.99
C LYS A 204 21.12 -13.07 -13.69
N VAL A 205 19.90 -13.50 -13.98
CA VAL A 205 19.48 -14.89 -13.99
C VAL A 205 19.51 -15.40 -15.43
N THR A 206 19.91 -16.64 -15.66
CA THR A 206 19.99 -17.18 -17.03
C THR A 206 18.58 -17.46 -17.59
N THR A 207 18.34 -17.09 -18.85
CA THR A 207 17.00 -17.08 -19.49
C THR A 207 16.36 -18.46 -19.71
N SER A 208 17.06 -19.54 -19.36
CA SER A 208 16.53 -20.91 -19.40
C SER A 208 15.93 -21.34 -18.06
N LYS A 209 16.06 -20.51 -17.02
CA LYS A 209 15.70 -20.85 -15.64
C LYS A 209 14.40 -20.19 -15.27
N ARG A 210 13.55 -21.00 -14.64
CA ARG A 210 12.14 -20.72 -14.34
C ARG A 210 11.88 -20.54 -12.84
N MET A 211 12.96 -20.56 -12.06
CA MET A 211 12.91 -20.63 -10.61
C MET A 211 14.22 -20.08 -10.04
N ILE A 212 14.11 -19.27 -8.99
CA ILE A 212 15.21 -18.90 -8.13
C ILE A 212 14.76 -19.01 -6.67
N TRP A 213 15.65 -19.53 -5.82
CA TRP A 213 15.52 -19.43 -4.37
C TRP A 213 16.46 -18.33 -3.89
N THR A 214 15.96 -17.42 -3.07
CA THR A 214 16.74 -16.35 -2.46
C THR A 214 16.54 -16.34 -0.96
N ARG A 215 17.56 -15.97 -0.20
CA ARG A 215 17.45 -15.78 1.25
C ARG A 215 18.34 -14.67 1.75
N LYS A 216 17.87 -13.98 2.78
CA LYS A 216 18.55 -12.86 3.42
C LYS A 216 18.43 -12.94 4.92
N ASP A 217 19.58 -13.05 5.58
CA ASP A 217 19.70 -12.78 7.00
C ASP A 217 19.55 -11.28 7.28
N PHE A 218 18.80 -10.96 8.33
CA PHE A 218 18.61 -9.59 8.81
C PHE A 218 18.45 -9.57 10.35
N THR A 219 18.50 -8.36 10.89
CA THR A 219 18.49 -8.10 12.33
C THR A 219 17.31 -7.22 12.67
N ILE A 220 16.63 -7.53 13.78
CA ILE A 220 15.61 -6.69 14.39
C ILE A 220 16.15 -6.19 15.72
N LYS A 221 16.12 -4.88 15.99
CA LYS A 221 16.60 -4.34 17.28
C LYS A 221 15.74 -4.83 18.44
N ASN A 222 14.45 -4.52 18.35
CA ASN A 222 13.42 -5.00 19.25
C ASN A 222 12.15 -5.26 18.44
N ARG A 223 11.67 -6.50 18.50
CA ARG A 223 10.45 -6.94 17.82
C ARG A 223 9.22 -6.27 18.41
N ASP A 224 9.22 -6.05 19.72
CA ASP A 224 8.04 -5.53 20.42
C ASP A 224 7.78 -4.04 20.10
N ASP A 225 8.74 -3.37 19.45
CA ASP A 225 8.57 -2.01 18.92
C ASP A 225 7.86 -2.00 17.54
N LEU A 226 7.69 -3.16 16.90
CA LEU A 226 7.03 -3.25 15.59
C LEU A 226 5.52 -3.30 15.75
N GLY A 227 4.84 -2.28 15.21
CA GLY A 227 3.39 -2.28 15.02
C GLY A 227 2.97 -2.77 13.64
N TYR A 228 3.87 -2.75 12.66
CA TYR A 228 3.61 -3.30 11.34
C TYR A 228 4.85 -3.93 10.70
N LEU A 229 4.61 -4.87 9.77
CA LEU A 229 5.62 -5.53 8.94
C LEU A 229 5.06 -5.75 7.53
N ILE A 230 5.78 -5.32 6.49
CA ILE A 230 5.32 -5.37 5.10
C ILE A 230 6.42 -5.98 4.22
N LEU A 231 6.05 -6.99 3.44
CA LEU A 231 6.83 -7.42 2.28
C LEU A 231 6.41 -6.57 1.08
N ARG A 232 7.31 -5.68 0.67
CA ARG A 232 7.21 -4.96 -0.59
C ARG A 232 8.01 -5.70 -1.65
N ILE A 233 7.33 -6.23 -2.66
CA ILE A 233 7.95 -7.12 -3.65
C ILE A 233 7.54 -6.75 -5.07
N GLN A 234 8.52 -6.67 -5.97
CA GLN A 234 8.30 -6.65 -7.41
C GLN A 234 8.72 -8.02 -7.94
N PHE A 235 7.82 -8.71 -8.64
CA PHE A 235 8.05 -10.08 -9.07
C PHE A 235 7.36 -10.35 -10.41
N ASP A 236 7.93 -11.28 -11.15
CA ASP A 236 7.43 -11.78 -12.42
C ASP A 236 7.85 -13.25 -12.52
N ASP A 237 6.96 -14.24 -12.40
CA ASP A 237 5.48 -14.17 -12.44
C ASP A 237 4.78 -14.50 -11.11
N GLY A 238 5.46 -15.24 -10.24
CA GLY A 238 4.92 -15.70 -8.96
C GLY A 238 5.98 -15.87 -7.90
N PHE A 239 5.56 -15.96 -6.63
CA PHE A 239 6.46 -16.17 -5.52
C PHE A 239 5.82 -16.88 -4.33
N VAL A 240 6.67 -17.47 -3.48
CA VAL A 240 6.37 -17.83 -2.10
C VAL A 240 7.44 -17.24 -1.19
N ALA A 241 7.01 -16.49 -0.18
CA ALA A 241 7.87 -15.91 0.84
C ALA A 241 7.75 -16.67 2.16
N TYR A 242 8.89 -16.80 2.84
CA TYR A 242 9.04 -17.46 4.12
C TYR A 242 9.77 -16.53 5.09
N LEU A 243 9.30 -16.48 6.33
CA LEU A 243 9.96 -15.82 7.44
C LEU A 243 10.32 -16.86 8.48
N ASN A 244 11.62 -17.01 8.75
CA ASN A 244 12.13 -17.98 9.74
C ASN A 244 11.53 -19.39 9.55
N GLY A 245 11.49 -19.86 8.30
CA GLY A 245 10.98 -21.19 7.93
C GLY A 245 9.46 -21.31 7.79
N LYS A 246 8.67 -20.29 8.13
CA LYS A 246 7.20 -20.31 7.98
C LYS A 246 6.79 -19.56 6.72
N LYS A 247 5.89 -20.14 5.92
CA LYS A 247 5.27 -19.46 4.77
C LYS A 247 4.44 -18.28 5.29
N ILE A 248 4.66 -17.09 4.72
CA ILE A 248 4.04 -15.83 5.17
C ILE A 248 3.32 -15.06 4.05
N ALA A 249 3.67 -15.32 2.78
CA ALA A 249 2.97 -14.72 1.63
C ALA A 249 3.21 -15.57 0.39
N SER A 250 2.27 -15.55 -0.54
CA SER A 250 2.47 -16.11 -1.88
C SER A 250 1.51 -15.48 -2.87
N GLN A 251 1.96 -15.34 -4.12
CA GLN A 251 1.10 -14.99 -5.24
C GLN A 251 1.49 -15.80 -6.47
N ASN A 252 0.50 -16.27 -7.22
CA ASN A 252 0.67 -17.08 -8.42
C ASN A 252 1.55 -18.32 -8.23
N ALA A 253 1.63 -18.88 -7.01
CA ALA A 253 2.37 -20.10 -6.73
C ALA A 253 1.42 -21.29 -6.59
N PRO A 254 1.81 -22.51 -7.02
CA PRO A 254 1.07 -23.72 -6.67
C PRO A 254 1.18 -23.99 -5.17
N ASP A 255 0.27 -24.78 -4.60
CA ASP A 255 0.21 -25.01 -3.14
C ASP A 255 1.53 -25.57 -2.57
N ASN A 256 2.17 -26.47 -3.31
CA ASN A 256 3.39 -27.17 -2.91
C ASN A 256 4.46 -27.06 -4.02
N PRO A 257 5.12 -25.90 -4.19
CA PRO A 257 6.03 -25.66 -5.30
C PRO A 257 7.34 -26.44 -5.13
N LYS A 258 7.66 -27.28 -6.12
CA LYS A 258 8.95 -27.97 -6.25
C LYS A 258 9.98 -27.10 -6.98
N TYR A 259 11.23 -27.57 -7.05
CA TYR A 259 12.33 -26.86 -7.71
C TYR A 259 12.08 -26.51 -9.19
N ASN A 260 11.21 -27.25 -9.87
CA ASN A 260 10.86 -27.09 -11.29
C ASN A 260 9.40 -26.67 -11.51
N SER A 261 8.70 -26.21 -10.47
CA SER A 261 7.33 -25.69 -10.60
C SER A 261 7.29 -24.37 -11.37
N TYR A 262 6.11 -24.07 -11.90
CA TYR A 262 5.80 -22.81 -12.59
C TYR A 262 4.86 -21.98 -11.76
N ALA A 263 4.84 -20.67 -12.02
CA ALA A 263 3.74 -19.84 -11.57
C ALA A 263 2.42 -20.34 -12.19
N THR A 264 1.31 -20.20 -11.45
CA THR A 264 -0.03 -20.63 -11.87
C THR A 264 -0.71 -19.63 -12.80
N ARG A 265 -0.22 -18.39 -12.82
CA ARG A 265 -0.69 -17.30 -13.68
C ARG A 265 0.50 -16.44 -14.08
N ASN A 266 0.34 -15.70 -15.18
CA ASN A 266 1.30 -14.69 -15.58
C ASN A 266 1.05 -13.37 -14.80
N ASN A 267 2.12 -12.63 -14.51
CA ASN A 267 2.09 -11.30 -13.90
C ASN A 267 2.87 -10.26 -14.73
N ASN A 268 2.17 -9.53 -15.58
CA ASN A 268 2.75 -8.39 -16.31
C ASN A 268 2.79 -7.09 -15.48
N ASN A 269 2.45 -7.11 -14.19
CA ASN A 269 2.54 -5.92 -13.34
C ASN A 269 3.99 -5.67 -12.92
N GLY A 270 4.64 -4.75 -13.61
CA GLY A 270 6.00 -4.30 -13.28
C GLY A 270 6.11 -3.37 -12.07
N SER A 271 5.05 -3.16 -11.27
CA SER A 271 5.09 -2.31 -10.08
C SER A 271 5.35 -3.13 -8.81
N PHE A 272 5.75 -2.44 -7.73
CA PHE A 272 5.79 -3.07 -6.41
C PHE A 272 4.39 -3.42 -5.93
N MET A 273 4.30 -4.55 -5.24
CA MET A 273 3.13 -5.00 -4.49
C MET A 273 3.47 -5.13 -3.01
N ASP A 274 2.53 -4.76 -2.14
CA ASP A 274 2.71 -4.80 -0.69
C ASP A 274 1.85 -5.90 -0.05
N PHE A 275 2.49 -6.76 0.71
CA PHE A 275 1.86 -7.81 1.51
C PHE A 275 2.07 -7.47 2.98
N ASP A 276 0.98 -7.34 3.72
CA ASP A 276 1.03 -7.16 5.17
C ASP A 276 1.37 -8.49 5.83
N LEU A 277 2.40 -8.45 6.66
CA LEU A 277 2.95 -9.55 7.42
C LEU A 277 2.87 -9.25 8.92
N SER A 278 2.10 -8.25 9.34
CA SER A 278 2.05 -7.80 10.74
C SER A 278 1.59 -8.92 11.68
N GLU A 279 0.69 -9.79 11.23
CA GLU A 279 0.31 -10.99 11.98
C GLU A 279 1.46 -11.96 12.21
N HIS A 280 2.52 -11.89 11.39
CA HIS A 280 3.72 -12.73 11.47
C HIS A 280 4.88 -12.11 12.27
N ILE A 281 4.70 -10.92 12.86
CA ILE A 281 5.73 -10.28 13.70
C ILE A 281 6.19 -11.21 14.82
N HIS A 282 5.29 -12.02 15.39
CA HIS A 282 5.60 -12.99 16.44
C HIS A 282 6.65 -14.04 16.04
N LEU A 283 6.89 -14.25 14.74
CA LEU A 283 7.92 -15.17 14.23
C LEU A 283 9.34 -14.59 14.29
N LEU A 284 9.48 -13.27 14.45
CA LEU A 284 10.77 -12.59 14.51
C LEU A 284 11.47 -12.84 15.86
N LYS A 285 12.80 -12.86 15.80
CA LYS A 285 13.71 -12.89 16.95
C LYS A 285 14.30 -11.50 17.17
N ASN A 286 14.50 -11.10 18.43
CA ASN A 286 15.32 -9.92 18.75
C ASN A 286 16.78 -10.19 18.40
N GLY A 287 17.48 -9.18 17.91
CA GLY A 287 18.84 -9.29 17.38
C GLY A 287 18.89 -9.97 16.01
N GLY A 288 19.98 -10.71 15.77
CA GLY A 288 20.23 -11.39 14.50
C GLY A 288 19.55 -12.76 14.39
N GLY A 289 19.77 -13.44 13.26
CA GLY A 289 19.26 -14.79 13.03
C GLY A 289 17.82 -14.84 12.50
N ASN A 290 17.31 -13.72 11.99
CA ASN A 290 16.09 -13.70 11.20
C ASN A 290 16.42 -13.89 9.72
N VAL A 291 15.60 -14.66 9.00
CA VAL A 291 15.77 -14.94 7.57
C VAL A 291 14.47 -14.70 6.83
N LEU A 292 14.53 -13.83 5.82
CA LEU A 292 13.53 -13.76 4.76
C LEU A 292 14.01 -14.65 3.60
N ALA A 293 13.21 -15.63 3.22
CA ALA A 293 13.45 -16.51 2.10
C ALA A 293 12.35 -16.32 1.05
N VAL A 294 12.70 -16.28 -0.24
CA VAL A 294 11.74 -16.14 -1.33
C VAL A 294 12.06 -17.12 -2.45
N GLN A 295 11.06 -17.93 -2.79
CA GLN A 295 11.05 -18.79 -3.97
C GLN A 295 10.26 -18.08 -5.06
N ALA A 296 10.90 -17.64 -6.15
CA ALA A 296 10.21 -16.98 -7.26
C ALA A 296 10.13 -17.91 -8.48
N LEU A 297 8.99 -17.87 -9.15
CA LEU A 297 8.57 -18.78 -10.21
C LEU A 297 8.24 -17.99 -11.47
N ASP A 298 8.69 -18.51 -12.60
CA ASP A 298 8.34 -18.05 -13.95
C ASP A 298 7.08 -18.79 -14.43
N HIS A 299 6.24 -18.14 -15.23
CA HIS A 299 5.08 -18.74 -15.84
C HIS A 299 5.47 -19.50 -17.10
N ARG A 300 4.79 -20.62 -17.39
CA ARG A 300 5.19 -21.50 -18.49
C ARG A 300 5.16 -20.81 -19.85
N SER A 301 4.29 -19.83 -20.05
CA SER A 301 4.16 -19.12 -21.31
C SER A 301 4.95 -17.81 -21.35
N ASP A 302 5.47 -17.33 -20.22
CA ASP A 302 6.40 -16.21 -20.26
C ASP A 302 7.77 -16.68 -20.77
N ARG A 303 8.34 -15.86 -21.63
CA ARG A 303 9.61 -16.09 -22.32
C ARG A 303 10.45 -14.83 -22.40
N ASN A 304 9.88 -13.69 -21.99
CA ASN A 304 10.43 -12.37 -22.25
C ASN A 304 11.16 -11.84 -21.04
N GLU A 305 10.60 -12.03 -19.85
CA GLU A 305 11.17 -11.54 -18.61
C GLU A 305 10.99 -12.53 -17.46
N PHE A 306 11.77 -12.26 -16.41
CA PHE A 306 11.66 -12.88 -15.09
C PHE A 306 12.27 -11.89 -14.12
N PHE A 307 11.62 -11.65 -13.00
CA PHE A 307 12.10 -10.66 -12.04
C PHE A 307 11.76 -11.00 -10.61
N LEU A 308 12.67 -10.65 -9.70
CA LEU A 308 12.46 -10.73 -8.27
C LEU A 308 13.24 -9.65 -7.52
N MET A 309 12.51 -8.83 -6.77
CA MET A 309 13.08 -7.85 -5.84
C MET A 309 12.22 -7.72 -4.57
N PRO A 310 12.50 -8.52 -3.52
CA PRO A 310 11.88 -8.36 -2.22
C PRO A 310 12.56 -7.27 -1.39
N THR A 311 11.75 -6.52 -0.66
CA THR A 311 12.10 -5.50 0.33
C THR A 311 11.24 -5.78 1.57
N LEU A 312 11.82 -5.66 2.76
CA LEU A 312 11.09 -5.84 4.02
C LEU A 312 11.08 -4.50 4.77
N ILE A 313 9.89 -4.04 5.09
CA ILE A 313 9.65 -2.76 5.76
C ILE A 313 8.96 -3.05 7.08
N GLY A 314 9.35 -2.37 8.15
CA GLY A 314 8.65 -2.43 9.44
C GLY A 314 8.71 -1.09 10.15
N GLY A 315 7.93 -0.94 11.20
CA GLY A 315 7.94 0.27 12.02
C GLY A 315 6.95 0.19 13.16
N ALA A 316 7.00 1.18 14.05
CA ALA A 316 6.04 1.32 15.13
C ALA A 316 4.66 1.72 14.61
N ALA A 317 3.60 1.29 15.28
CA ALA A 317 2.30 1.89 15.10
C ALA A 317 2.27 3.27 15.77
N GLU A 318 1.55 4.21 15.16
CA GLU A 318 1.20 5.48 15.78
C GLU A 318 -0.20 5.40 16.36
N LYS A 319 -0.43 6.14 17.45
CA LYS A 319 -1.76 6.25 18.03
C LYS A 319 -2.70 6.89 17.00
N ALA A 320 -3.82 6.24 16.72
CA ALA A 320 -4.84 6.80 15.86
C ALA A 320 -5.38 8.12 16.41
N ASP A 321 -5.46 9.13 15.55
CA ASP A 321 -6.09 10.42 15.83
C ASP A 321 -7.11 10.74 14.73
N PRO A 322 -8.42 10.46 14.97
CA PRO A 322 -9.48 10.76 14.02
C PRO A 322 -9.57 12.24 13.62
N ALA A 323 -9.02 13.17 14.41
CA ALA A 323 -8.95 14.58 14.01
C ALA A 323 -7.86 14.86 12.95
N ASN A 324 -6.91 13.95 12.78
CA ASN A 324 -5.75 14.10 11.89
C ASN A 324 -5.88 13.26 10.61
N ARG A 325 -6.91 13.51 9.81
CA ARG A 325 -7.11 12.80 8.53
C ARG A 325 -6.29 13.40 7.39
N ARG A 326 -5.73 12.54 6.54
CA ARG A 326 -4.82 12.88 5.44
C ARG A 326 -5.04 11.94 4.25
N PHE A 327 -4.54 12.35 3.09
CA PHE A 327 -4.37 11.42 1.98
C PHE A 327 -3.33 10.37 2.36
N LEU A 328 -3.68 9.10 2.21
CA LEU A 328 -2.78 7.99 2.50
C LEU A 328 -1.90 7.71 1.28
N THR A 329 -0.73 7.11 1.50
CA THR A 329 0.20 6.79 0.39
C THR A 329 -0.38 5.74 -0.56
N ILE A 330 -1.00 4.73 0.03
CA ILE A 330 -1.70 3.64 -0.64
C ILE A 330 -2.93 3.28 0.19
N PRO A 331 -3.98 2.76 -0.45
CA PRO A 331 -5.09 2.19 0.29
C PRO A 331 -4.68 0.95 1.09
N THR A 332 -5.19 0.80 2.30
CA THR A 332 -4.72 -0.20 3.29
C THR A 332 -5.84 -1.05 3.91
N PRO A 333 -6.73 -1.65 3.09
CA PRO A 333 -7.89 -2.37 3.59
C PRO A 333 -7.51 -3.50 4.56
N GLY A 334 -8.12 -3.46 5.74
CA GLY A 334 -7.98 -4.39 6.86
C GLY A 334 -6.75 -4.16 7.74
N ARG A 335 -6.03 -3.03 7.61
CA ARG A 335 -4.65 -2.87 8.12
C ARG A 335 -4.41 -1.47 8.67
N LEU A 336 -3.27 -1.29 9.36
CA LEU A 336 -2.85 0.06 9.77
C LEU A 336 -2.67 0.95 8.54
N ASN A 337 -3.18 2.17 8.64
CA ASN A 337 -3.13 3.12 7.54
C ASN A 337 -1.73 3.67 7.30
N SER A 338 -1.31 3.66 6.04
CA SER A 338 -0.01 4.19 5.64
C SER A 338 0.14 5.67 6.01
N SER A 339 1.33 6.10 6.45
CA SER A 339 1.58 7.53 6.63
C SER A 339 1.37 8.26 5.29
N PRO A 340 0.99 9.55 5.28
CA PRO A 340 0.99 10.34 4.06
C PRO A 340 2.40 10.35 3.46
N SER A 341 2.54 9.99 2.20
CA SER A 341 3.72 10.39 1.41
C SER A 341 3.65 11.90 1.25
N PRO A 342 4.79 12.60 1.10
CA PRO A 342 4.74 13.94 0.53
C PRO A 342 3.88 13.86 -0.73
N PRO A 343 2.90 14.77 -0.94
CA PRO A 343 1.99 14.67 -2.07
C PRO A 343 2.82 14.40 -3.32
N MET A 344 2.49 13.32 -4.05
CA MET A 344 3.10 13.12 -5.35
C MET A 344 2.84 14.40 -6.13
N PRO A 345 3.88 15.13 -6.55
CA PRO A 345 3.67 16.37 -7.28
C PRO A 345 2.72 16.08 -8.42
N GLY A 346 1.66 16.86 -8.51
CA GLY A 346 0.75 16.77 -9.63
C GLY A 346 1.54 16.82 -10.93
N LYS A 347 1.25 15.92 -11.88
CA LYS A 347 1.87 15.95 -13.20
C LYS A 347 1.65 17.32 -13.83
N PRO A 348 2.71 18.06 -14.24
CA PRO A 348 2.55 19.32 -14.95
C PRO A 348 1.73 19.13 -16.23
N ILE A 349 0.70 19.95 -16.42
CA ILE A 349 -0.12 19.95 -17.63
C ILE A 349 0.53 20.89 -18.63
N PHE A 350 0.93 20.36 -19.78
CA PHE A 350 1.47 21.14 -20.88
C PHE A 350 0.31 21.71 -21.71
N SER A 351 0.42 22.97 -22.10
CA SER A 351 -0.53 23.60 -23.04
C SER A 351 -0.51 22.99 -24.45
N ARG A 352 0.52 22.20 -24.78
CA ARG A 352 0.72 21.62 -26.11
C ARG A 352 1.42 20.27 -26.02
N GLU A 353 1.02 19.36 -26.90
CA GLU A 353 1.72 18.12 -27.15
C GLU A 353 3.00 18.33 -27.97
N SER A 354 3.82 17.28 -28.08
CA SER A 354 5.05 17.30 -28.87
C SER A 354 4.76 17.45 -30.36
N GLY A 355 5.56 18.27 -31.06
CA GLY A 355 5.38 18.51 -32.48
C GLY A 355 6.44 19.45 -33.07
N SER A 356 6.33 19.70 -34.37
CA SER A 356 7.24 20.58 -35.12
C SER A 356 6.79 22.05 -35.09
N PHE A 357 7.74 22.98 -35.20
CA PHE A 357 7.49 24.41 -35.35
C PHE A 357 8.53 25.04 -36.28
N THR A 358 8.15 26.10 -37.00
CA THR A 358 8.99 26.69 -38.07
C THR A 358 9.69 27.99 -37.67
N SER A 359 9.30 28.62 -36.55
CA SER A 359 9.91 29.87 -36.07
C SER A 359 10.20 29.83 -34.57
N SER A 360 9.20 30.10 -33.74
CA SER A 360 9.29 29.95 -32.29
C SER A 360 7.99 29.42 -31.71
N LEU A 361 8.11 28.60 -30.66
CA LEU A 361 6.99 28.02 -29.94
C LEU A 361 6.96 28.54 -28.51
N SER A 362 5.77 28.84 -27.99
CA SER A 362 5.55 29.16 -26.58
C SER A 362 4.75 28.04 -25.93
N ILE A 363 5.25 27.52 -24.81
CA ILE A 363 4.62 26.46 -24.02
C ILE A 363 4.37 26.99 -22.62
N THR A 364 3.11 26.98 -22.18
CA THR A 364 2.75 27.17 -20.77
C THR A 364 2.57 25.83 -20.07
N LEU A 365 2.89 25.82 -18.78
CA LEU A 365 2.68 24.71 -17.85
C LEU A 365 1.68 25.13 -16.77
N LYS A 366 0.79 24.22 -16.38
CA LYS A 366 -0.15 24.40 -15.26
C LYS A 366 0.06 23.25 -14.26
N PRO A 367 0.13 23.52 -12.95
CA PRO A 367 0.19 22.43 -11.99
C PRO A 367 -1.18 21.73 -11.98
N SER A 368 -1.19 20.40 -11.90
CA SER A 368 -2.46 19.67 -11.77
C SER A 368 -3.05 19.80 -10.37
N VAL A 369 -2.25 20.18 -9.37
CA VAL A 369 -2.71 20.54 -8.02
C VAL A 369 -2.42 22.02 -7.74
N ALA A 370 -3.43 22.76 -7.29
CA ALA A 370 -3.29 24.19 -7.02
C ALA A 370 -2.24 24.45 -5.91
N GLY A 371 -1.35 25.41 -6.14
CA GLY A 371 -0.30 25.81 -5.19
C GLY A 371 1.06 25.10 -5.37
N GLU A 372 1.14 24.07 -6.22
CA GLU A 372 2.42 23.41 -6.51
C GLU A 372 3.36 24.24 -7.39
N LYS A 373 4.66 24.05 -7.19
CA LYS A 373 5.73 24.69 -7.97
C LYS A 373 6.28 23.72 -9.00
N ILE A 374 6.22 24.10 -10.27
CA ILE A 374 6.77 23.30 -11.38
C ILE A 374 8.23 23.66 -11.61
N ARG A 375 9.09 22.67 -11.87
CA ARG A 375 10.46 22.86 -12.37
C ARG A 375 10.65 22.15 -13.70
N TYR A 376 11.48 22.71 -14.57
CA TYR A 376 11.69 22.17 -15.91
C TYR A 376 13.14 22.22 -16.37
N THR A 377 13.42 21.42 -17.40
CA THR A 377 14.62 21.47 -18.24
C THR A 377 14.22 21.55 -19.71
N THR A 378 15.14 21.96 -20.59
CA THR A 378 14.93 22.00 -22.05
C THR A 378 15.93 21.11 -22.82
N ASN A 379 16.67 20.27 -22.10
CA ASN A 379 17.69 19.38 -22.63
C ASN A 379 17.34 17.90 -22.43
N GLY A 380 16.09 17.59 -22.08
CA GLY A 380 15.61 16.23 -21.85
C GLY A 380 15.97 15.61 -20.51
N LYS A 381 16.81 16.24 -19.68
CA LYS A 381 17.13 15.70 -18.34
C LYS A 381 15.93 15.83 -17.41
N LEU A 382 15.72 14.83 -16.54
CA LEU A 382 14.73 14.94 -15.47
C LEU A 382 15.06 16.14 -14.56
N PRO A 383 14.11 17.06 -14.30
CA PRO A 383 14.33 18.16 -13.38
C PRO A 383 14.63 17.67 -11.96
N ASN A 384 15.36 18.48 -11.19
CA ASN A 384 15.69 18.26 -9.79
C ASN A 384 15.47 19.56 -8.98
N SER A 385 15.90 19.61 -7.73
CA SER A 385 15.68 20.78 -6.85
C SER A 385 16.41 22.05 -7.32
N THR A 386 17.48 21.91 -8.11
CA THR A 386 18.27 23.02 -8.65
C THR A 386 17.85 23.41 -10.07
N SER A 387 16.94 22.66 -10.70
CA SER A 387 16.42 22.97 -12.04
C SER A 387 15.55 24.22 -12.05
N LYS A 388 15.38 24.84 -13.22
CA LYS A 388 14.68 26.13 -13.34
C LYS A 388 13.22 26.03 -12.91
N ALA A 389 12.78 26.93 -12.04
CA ALA A 389 11.37 27.05 -11.67
C ALA A 389 10.57 27.66 -12.82
N TYR A 390 9.36 27.14 -13.05
CA TYR A 390 8.43 27.70 -14.01
C TYR A 390 7.70 28.89 -13.39
N THR A 391 7.95 30.08 -13.94
CA THR A 391 7.31 31.34 -13.52
C THR A 391 6.65 32.07 -14.69
N SER A 392 6.96 31.67 -15.92
CA SER A 392 6.42 32.23 -17.15
C SER A 392 6.57 31.24 -18.32
N ALA A 393 5.87 31.50 -19.42
CA ALA A 393 5.87 30.64 -20.60
C ALA A 393 7.29 30.33 -21.13
N ILE A 394 7.52 29.09 -21.54
CA ILE A 394 8.79 28.61 -22.07
C ILE A 394 8.82 28.87 -23.57
N ARG A 395 9.75 29.73 -24.02
CA ARG A 395 9.93 30.03 -25.45
C ARG A 395 11.03 29.17 -26.05
N LEU A 396 10.71 28.44 -27.11
CA LEU A 396 11.65 27.61 -27.88
C LEU A 396 11.88 28.25 -29.26
N GLN A 397 13.14 28.43 -29.64
CA GLN A 397 13.55 28.89 -30.98
C GLN A 397 14.33 27.82 -31.76
N LYS A 398 14.64 26.70 -31.11
CA LYS A 398 15.34 25.54 -31.65
C LYS A 398 14.72 24.29 -31.04
N SER A 399 14.88 23.15 -31.70
CA SER A 399 14.43 21.85 -31.20
C SER A 399 14.97 21.61 -29.78
N ALA A 400 14.07 21.23 -28.87
CA ALA A 400 14.38 21.01 -27.46
C ALA A 400 13.42 19.96 -26.89
N LEU A 401 13.91 19.16 -25.94
CA LEU A 401 13.06 18.27 -25.15
C LEU A 401 12.78 18.96 -23.82
N VAL A 402 11.52 19.37 -23.63
CA VAL A 402 11.06 19.98 -22.38
C VAL A 402 10.57 18.90 -21.44
N THR A 403 11.23 18.77 -20.30
CA THR A 403 10.82 17.86 -19.23
C THR A 403 10.44 18.69 -18.02
N ALA A 404 9.31 18.41 -17.38
CA ALA A 404 8.82 19.13 -16.20
C ALA A 404 8.41 18.17 -15.09
N ARG A 405 8.53 18.63 -13.84
CA ARG A 405 8.05 17.92 -12.64
C ARG A 405 7.51 18.90 -11.60
#